data_AF-A0A730JWC2-F1
#
_entry.id   AF-A0A730JWC2-F1
#
_cell.length_a   1.000
_cell.length_b   1.000
_cell.length_c   1.000
_cell.angle_alpha   90.00
_cell.angle_beta   90.00
_cell.angle_gamma   90.00
#
_symmetry.space_group_name_H-M   'P 1'
#
loop_
_entity.id
_entity.type
_entity.pdbx_description
1 polymer ?
#
loop_
_entity_poly.entity_id
_entity_poly.type
_entity_poly.pdbx_seq_one_letter_code
_entity_poly.pdbx_strand_id
1 'polypeptide(L)'
;DLLNEAGVTTLVRKDGFRFWGNRTCSDDPLFLFENYTRTAQVLADTMAEAHMWAVDKPITATLIRDIVDGINAKFRELKSNGYIVEGKCWFDEESNDKETLKAGKLYIDYD
;
A
#
# COMPACT_ATOMS: atom_id res chain seq x y z
N ASP A 1 -25.07 -9.06 -15.80
CA ASP A 1 -23.66 -8.83 -16.16
C ASP A 1 -23.33 -7.38 -16.49
N LEU A 2 -24.13 -6.68 -17.33
CA LEU A 2 -23.92 -5.27 -17.69
C LEU A 2 -23.50 -4.31 -16.55
N LEU A 3 -24.19 -4.37 -15.39
CA LEU A 3 -23.93 -3.45 -14.28
C LEU A 3 -22.63 -3.78 -13.51
N ASN A 4 -22.30 -5.07 -13.35
CA ASN A 4 -21.07 -5.47 -12.66
C ASN A 4 -19.85 -5.24 -13.57
N GLU A 5 -20.01 -5.39 -14.88
CA GLU A 5 -18.98 -5.04 -15.86
C GLU A 5 -18.68 -3.54 -15.90
N ALA A 6 -19.67 -2.69 -15.61
CA ALA A 6 -19.52 -1.25 -15.50
C ALA A 6 -19.00 -0.77 -14.12
N GLY A 7 -18.53 -1.67 -13.26
CA GLY A 7 -18.02 -1.32 -11.93
C GLY A 7 -19.10 -0.95 -10.90
N VAL A 8 -20.37 -1.28 -11.17
CA VAL A 8 -21.49 -1.00 -10.26
C VAL A 8 -21.82 -2.23 -9.43
N THR A 9 -21.57 -2.17 -8.12
CA THR A 9 -22.01 -3.20 -7.17
C THR A 9 -23.53 -3.18 -7.04
N THR A 10 -24.16 -4.31 -7.34
CA THR A 10 -25.62 -4.45 -7.32
C THR A 10 -26.08 -5.39 -6.21
N LEU A 11 -27.31 -5.22 -5.76
CA LEU A 11 -27.91 -6.08 -4.75
C LEU A 11 -28.76 -7.14 -5.45
N VAL A 12 -28.37 -8.41 -5.30
CA VAL A 12 -29.05 -9.54 -5.96
C VAL A 12 -29.80 -10.38 -4.93
N ARG A 13 -30.95 -10.92 -5.34
CA ARG A 13 -31.74 -11.83 -4.53
C ARG A 13 -31.52 -13.26 -5.01
N LYS A 14 -30.53 -13.93 -4.43
CA LYS A 14 -30.25 -15.36 -4.64
C LYS A 14 -29.77 -15.93 -3.30
N ASP A 15 -30.56 -16.85 -2.74
CA ASP A 15 -30.36 -17.39 -1.39
C ASP A 15 -30.20 -16.28 -0.32
N GLY A 16 -31.12 -15.32 -0.36
CA GLY A 16 -31.08 -14.09 0.45
C GLY A 16 -30.67 -12.85 -0.35
N PHE A 17 -30.54 -11.72 0.34
CA PHE A 17 -29.96 -10.50 -0.23
C PHE A 17 -28.44 -10.58 -0.14
N ARG A 18 -27.76 -10.47 -1.28
CA ARG A 18 -26.30 -10.50 -1.36
C ARG A 18 -25.81 -9.35 -2.22
N PHE A 19 -24.62 -8.85 -1.91
CA PHE A 19 -23.89 -7.94 -2.79
C PHE A 19 -23.29 -8.72 -3.96
N TRP A 20 -23.43 -8.18 -5.17
CA TRP A 20 -22.90 -8.73 -6.40
C TRP A 20 -22.10 -7.66 -7.14
N GLY A 21 -20.78 -7.81 -7.04
CA GLY A 21 -19.80 -6.86 -7.55
C GLY A 21 -18.70 -6.65 -6.52
N ASN A 22 -17.46 -6.67 -7.01
CA ASN A 22 -16.25 -6.34 -6.24
C ASN A 22 -15.30 -5.54 -7.14
N ARG A 23 -15.85 -4.89 -8.17
CA ARG A 23 -15.08 -4.10 -9.13
C ARG A 23 -15.20 -2.63 -8.76
N THR A 24 -14.09 -1.93 -8.76
CA THR A 24 -14.05 -0.47 -8.58
C THR A 24 -14.28 0.23 -9.92
N CYS A 25 -14.58 1.53 -9.89
CA CYS A 25 -14.61 2.38 -11.07
C CYS A 25 -13.21 2.88 -11.48
N SER A 26 -12.15 2.14 -11.12
CA SER A 26 -10.78 2.51 -11.49
C SER A 26 -10.49 2.13 -12.93
N ASP A 27 -9.89 3.05 -13.68
CA ASP A 27 -9.37 2.79 -15.03
C ASP A 27 -8.05 1.98 -14.99
N ASP A 28 -7.42 1.88 -13.82
CA ASP A 28 -6.21 1.08 -13.59
C ASP A 28 -6.56 -0.40 -13.35
N PRO A 29 -6.12 -1.34 -14.23
CA PRO A 29 -6.34 -2.78 -14.07
C PRO A 29 -5.84 -3.35 -12.73
N LEU A 30 -4.82 -2.74 -12.13
CA LEU A 30 -4.26 -3.17 -10.85
C LEU A 30 -5.26 -2.96 -9.70
N PHE A 31 -5.97 -1.83 -9.74
CA PHE A 31 -6.94 -1.42 -8.73
C PHE A 31 -8.38 -1.80 -9.06
N LEU A 32 -8.57 -2.67 -10.05
CA LEU A 32 -9.90 -3.07 -10.53
C LEU A 32 -10.75 -3.72 -9.44
N PHE A 33 -10.15 -4.37 -8.43
CA PHE A 33 -10.89 -5.01 -7.34
C PHE A 33 -10.81 -4.24 -6.04
N GLU A 34 -11.94 -4.13 -5.32
CA GLU A 34 -12.03 -3.37 -4.07
C GLU A 34 -11.12 -3.95 -2.98
N ASN A 35 -10.94 -5.27 -2.97
CA ASN A 35 -10.03 -5.93 -2.03
C ASN A 35 -8.58 -5.46 -2.20
N TYR A 36 -8.14 -5.20 -3.43
CA TYR A 36 -6.78 -4.76 -3.70
C TYR A 36 -6.59 -3.30 -3.28
N THR A 37 -7.53 -2.41 -3.65
CA THR A 37 -7.48 -0.99 -3.24
C THR A 37 -7.54 -0.81 -1.74
N ARG A 38 -8.43 -1.53 -1.03
CA ARG A 38 -8.52 -1.45 0.44
C ARG A 38 -7.26 -1.97 1.11
N THR A 39 -6.70 -3.08 0.63
CA THR A 39 -5.47 -3.62 1.22
C THR A 39 -4.31 -2.65 1.02
N ALA A 40 -4.18 -2.06 -0.18
CA ALA A 40 -3.15 -1.06 -0.46
C ALA A 40 -3.28 0.19 0.43
N GLN A 41 -4.50 0.71 0.62
CA GLN A 41 -4.75 1.86 1.49
C GLN A 41 -4.40 1.55 2.96
N VAL A 42 -4.87 0.42 3.49
CA VAL A 42 -4.56 -0.01 4.86
C VAL A 42 -3.06 -0.22 5.05
N LEU A 43 -2.38 -0.77 4.05
CA LEU A 43 -0.93 -0.96 4.07
C LEU A 43 -0.22 0.40 4.16
N ALA A 44 -0.59 1.35 3.30
CA ALA A 44 0.00 2.69 3.27
C ALA A 44 -0.19 3.43 4.61
N ASP A 45 -1.40 3.41 5.16
CA ASP A 45 -1.69 4.05 6.46
C ASP A 45 -0.91 3.38 7.60
N THR A 46 -0.85 2.04 7.61
CA THR A 46 -0.09 1.28 8.63
C THR A 46 1.40 1.63 8.58
N MET A 47 1.97 1.78 7.38
CA MET A 47 3.38 2.15 7.23
C MET A 47 3.64 3.60 7.66
N ALA A 48 2.76 4.53 7.31
CA ALA A 48 2.87 5.92 7.71
C ALA A 48 2.80 6.08 9.24
N GLU A 49 1.84 5.43 9.89
CA GLU A 49 1.71 5.46 11.36
C GLU A 49 2.91 4.81 12.05
N ALA A 50 3.38 3.67 11.56
CA ALA A 50 4.50 2.94 12.15
C ALA A 50 5.83 3.71 12.07
N HIS A 51 5.99 4.64 11.14
CA HIS A 51 7.23 5.40 10.94
C HIS A 51 7.15 6.85 11.44
N MET A 52 6.07 7.22 12.13
CA MET A 52 5.94 8.54 12.75
C MET A 52 7.07 8.85 13.74
N TRP A 53 7.71 7.84 14.35
CA TRP A 53 8.86 8.02 15.25
C TRP A 53 10.12 8.55 14.54
N ALA A 54 10.22 8.37 13.22
CA ALA A 54 11.36 8.81 12.42
C ALA A 54 11.19 10.25 11.92
N VAL A 55 9.98 10.82 12.05
CA VAL A 55 9.71 12.23 11.76
C VAL A 55 10.52 13.10 12.73
N ASP A 56 11.10 14.18 12.21
CA ASP A 56 12.00 15.12 12.91
C ASP A 56 13.38 14.59 13.34
N LYS A 57 13.78 13.38 12.91
CA LYS A 57 15.14 12.87 13.12
C LYS A 57 16.10 13.30 12.00
N PRO A 58 17.41 13.46 12.29
CA PRO A 58 18.38 13.77 11.26
C PRO A 58 18.44 12.65 10.22
N ILE A 59 18.29 13.01 8.94
CA ILE A 59 18.37 12.08 7.81
C ILE A 59 19.81 11.58 7.71
N THR A 60 20.04 10.39 8.24
CA THR A 60 21.32 9.68 8.19
C THR A 60 21.12 8.38 7.41
N ALA A 61 22.19 7.89 6.76
CA ALA A 61 22.13 6.62 6.03
C ALA A 61 21.68 5.44 6.93
N THR A 62 22.00 5.50 8.23
CA THR A 62 21.56 4.51 9.23
C THR A 62 20.05 4.59 9.44
N LEU A 63 19.49 5.80 9.62
CA LEU A 63 18.04 5.99 9.79
C LEU A 63 17.25 5.45 8.59
N ILE A 64 17.71 5.70 7.37
CA ILE A 64 17.06 5.20 6.15
C ILE A 64 17.05 3.66 6.14
N ARG A 65 18.18 3.03 6.48
CA ARG A 65 18.25 1.56 6.59
C ARG A 65 17.32 1.02 7.67
N ASP A 66 17.30 1.64 8.85
CA ASP A 66 16.42 1.22 9.95
C ASP A 66 14.94 1.28 9.55
N ILE A 67 14.54 2.31 8.79
CA ILE A 67 13.19 2.44 8.24
C ILE A 67 12.90 1.31 7.24
N VAL A 68 13.76 1.10 6.25
CA VAL A 68 13.58 0.06 5.22
C VAL A 68 13.53 -1.33 5.85
N ASP A 69 14.39 -1.61 6.83
CA ASP A 69 14.40 -2.88 7.56
C ASP A 69 13.14 -3.07 8.43
N GLY A 70 12.64 -1.99 9.05
CA GLY A 70 11.38 -1.99 9.78
C GLY A 70 10.17 -2.31 8.90
N ILE A 71 10.07 -1.66 7.74
CA ILE A 71 9.00 -1.93 6.75
C ILE A 71 9.08 -3.37 6.25
N ASN A 72 10.27 -3.84 5.88
CA ASN A 72 10.47 -5.21 5.41
C ASN A 72 10.19 -6.26 6.50
N ALA A 73 10.44 -5.94 7.78
CA ALA A 73 10.02 -6.81 8.89
C ALA A 73 8.49 -6.93 8.97
N LYS A 74 7.76 -5.82 8.79
CA LYS A 74 6.30 -5.85 8.80
C LYS A 74 5.72 -6.60 7.61
N PHE A 75 6.29 -6.45 6.41
CA PHE A 75 5.88 -7.23 5.24
C PHE A 75 6.08 -8.73 5.45
N ARG A 76 7.18 -9.15 6.09
CA ARG A 76 7.38 -10.57 6.45
C ARG A 76 6.30 -11.08 7.40
N GLU A 77 5.92 -10.28 8.40
CA GLU A 77 4.84 -10.62 9.32
C GLU A 77 3.50 -10.77 8.58
N LEU A 78 3.14 -9.79 7.73
CA LEU A 78 1.90 -9.82 6.94
C LEU A 78 1.85 -11.01 5.97
N LYS A 79 3.00 -11.35 5.36
CA LYS A 79 3.15 -12.56 4.53
C LYS A 79 2.96 -13.83 5.36
N SER A 80 3.56 -13.91 6.55
CA SER A 80 3.40 -15.10 7.42
C SER A 80 1.96 -15.28 7.90
N ASN A 81 1.23 -14.19 8.08
CA ASN A 81 -0.18 -14.21 8.47
C ASN A 81 -1.13 -14.42 7.27
N GLY A 82 -0.61 -14.51 6.03
CA GLY A 82 -1.39 -14.74 4.82
C GLY A 82 -2.20 -13.55 4.33
N TYR A 83 -1.89 -12.33 4.79
CA TYR A 83 -2.56 -11.10 4.35
C TYR A 83 -2.07 -10.59 2.99
N ILE A 84 -0.79 -10.81 2.68
CA ILE A 84 -0.16 -10.43 1.41
C ILE A 84 0.62 -11.62 0.84
N VAL A 85 0.80 -11.64 -0.48
CA VAL A 85 1.55 -12.71 -1.16
C VAL A 85 3.05 -12.44 -1.01
N GLU A 86 3.50 -11.29 -1.50
CA GLU A 86 4.86 -10.77 -1.32
C GLU A 86 4.79 -9.26 -1.09
N GLY A 87 5.87 -8.71 -0.55
CA GLY A 87 6.01 -7.30 -0.22
C GLY A 87 7.48 -6.99 0.03
N LYS A 88 8.07 -6.02 -0.68
CA LYS A 88 9.44 -5.57 -0.48
C LYS A 88 9.50 -4.05 -0.56
N CYS A 89 10.24 -3.47 0.39
CA CYS A 89 10.55 -2.05 0.42
C CYS A 89 12.03 -1.82 0.11
N TRP A 90 12.33 -0.77 -0.64
CA TRP A 90 13.69 -0.34 -0.93
C TRP A 90 13.81 1.18 -0.96
N PHE A 91 15.06 1.65 -0.83
CA PHE A 91 15.43 3.03 -1.04
C PHE A 91 15.98 3.17 -2.45
N ASP A 92 15.37 4.04 -3.25
CA ASP A 92 15.84 4.41 -4.58
C ASP A 92 16.61 5.74 -4.54
N GLU A 93 17.81 5.73 -5.11
CA GLU A 93 18.66 6.92 -5.20
C GLU A 93 18.16 7.89 -6.27
N GLU A 94 17.50 7.41 -7.32
CA GLU A 94 16.94 8.28 -8.38
C GLU A 94 15.78 9.13 -7.85
N SER A 95 14.95 8.55 -6.99
CA SER A 95 13.84 9.27 -6.33
C SER A 95 14.30 10.20 -5.19
N ASN A 96 15.54 10.08 -4.73
CA ASN A 96 16.09 10.79 -3.56
C ASN A 96 17.37 11.59 -3.88
N ASP A 97 17.25 12.52 -4.82
CA ASP A 97 18.31 13.47 -5.16
C ASP A 97 18.78 14.35 -3.99
N LYS A 98 19.97 14.94 -4.15
CA LYS A 98 20.54 15.87 -3.15
C LYS A 98 19.64 17.06 -2.84
N GLU A 99 18.82 17.50 -3.79
CA GLU A 99 17.90 18.62 -3.59
C GLU A 99 16.67 18.22 -2.76
N THR A 100 16.10 17.04 -2.99
CA THR A 100 14.94 16.53 -2.22
C THR A 100 15.35 16.20 -0.79
N LEU A 101 16.51 15.57 -0.60
CA LEU A 101 17.05 15.29 0.73
C LEU A 101 17.39 16.57 1.51
N LYS A 102 17.92 17.60 0.84
CA LYS A 102 18.12 18.93 1.47
C LYS A 102 16.82 19.61 1.86
N ALA A 103 15.75 19.38 1.10
CA ALA A 103 14.41 19.84 1.43
C ALA A 103 13.74 19.02 2.55
N GLY A 104 14.44 18.04 3.12
CA GLY A 104 13.92 17.17 4.20
C GLY A 104 12.89 16.16 3.71
N LYS A 105 12.82 15.89 2.42
CA LYS A 105 11.90 14.91 1.83
C LYS A 105 12.63 13.61 1.57
N LEU A 106 12.13 12.53 2.15
CA LEU A 106 12.60 11.17 1.95
C LEU A 106 11.47 10.37 1.30
N TYR A 107 11.75 9.78 0.15
CA TYR A 107 10.87 8.87 -0.56
C TYR A 107 11.33 7.44 -0.35
N ILE A 108 10.37 6.56 -0.13
CA ILE A 108 10.60 5.13 0.09
C ILE A 108 9.60 4.38 -0.76
N ASP A 109 10.12 3.49 -1.60
CA ASP A 109 9.33 2.73 -2.54
C ASP A 109 9.07 1.31 -2.01
N TYR A 110 7.93 0.75 -2.41
CA TYR A 110 7.52 -0.60 -2.06
C TYR A 110 6.67 -1.24 -3.17
N ASP A 111 6.70 -2.57 -3.23
CA ASP A 111 5.91 -3.45 -4.10
C ASP A 111 5.42 -4.65 -3.29
#